data_AF-A0A0F7RXP3-F1
#
_entry.id   AF-A0A0F7RXP3-F1
#
_cell.length_a   1.000
_cell.length_b   1.000
_cell.length_c   1.000
_cell.angle_alpha   90.00
_cell.angle_beta   90.00
_cell.angle_gamma   90.00
#
_symmetry.space_group_name_H-M   'P 1'
#
loop_
_entity.id
_entity.type
_entity.pdbx_description
1 polymer ?
#
loop_
_entity_poly.entity_id
_entity_poly.type
_entity_poly.pdbx_seq_one_letter_code
_entity_poly.pdbx_strand_id
1 'polypeptide(L)'
;MDRFKQVDASNSSIGALLFHDEEVVSLQDSIGLYDGKDKVLHQNNGTVYLTSHRLLYVDDLEPHRYSCSLNLELVKQSEYYAGFLKSSPKITLTLAKLDKDADDAIDQQRQSSSTSLSPHISSSPLSKTPSRDWRVNASAADSTPSDAAASNWICAICGFSNAATRAACELCG
;
A
#
# COMPACT_ATOMS: atom_id res chain seq x y z
N MET A 1 -6.49 6.72 9.94
CA MET A 1 -7.30 5.76 9.15
C MET A 1 -8.24 6.41 8.12
N ASP A 2 -8.36 7.74 8.10
CA ASP A 2 -9.19 8.55 7.20
C ASP A 2 -8.94 8.36 5.68
N ARG A 3 -7.76 7.84 5.29
CA ARG A 3 -7.38 7.60 3.89
C ARG A 3 -7.77 6.22 3.36
N PHE A 4 -8.19 5.32 4.23
CA PHE A 4 -8.66 4.00 3.85
C PHE A 4 -10.13 4.08 3.40
N LYS A 5 -10.45 3.41 2.29
CA LYS A 5 -11.83 3.30 1.81
C LYS A 5 -12.38 1.95 2.22
N GLN A 6 -13.58 1.93 2.81
CA GLN A 6 -14.26 0.69 3.16
C GLN A 6 -14.48 -0.16 1.90
N VAL A 7 -14.33 -1.46 2.06
CA VAL A 7 -14.55 -2.46 1.01
C VAL A 7 -15.55 -3.47 1.52
N ASP A 8 -16.47 -3.85 0.64
CA ASP A 8 -17.40 -4.95 0.87
C ASP A 8 -16.91 -6.19 0.10
N ALA A 9 -16.01 -6.95 0.70
CA ALA A 9 -15.42 -8.14 0.09
C ALA A 9 -14.92 -9.13 1.16
N SER A 10 -14.83 -10.39 0.76
CA SER A 10 -14.23 -11.50 1.50
C SER A 10 -13.03 -12.07 0.74
N ASN A 11 -12.23 -12.91 1.39
CA ASN A 11 -11.07 -13.55 0.75
C ASN A 11 -11.46 -14.37 -0.50
N SER A 12 -12.68 -14.93 -0.52
CA SER A 12 -13.22 -15.68 -1.66
C SER A 12 -13.76 -14.81 -2.80
N SER A 13 -14.01 -13.52 -2.55
CA SER A 13 -14.58 -12.59 -3.53
C SER A 13 -13.60 -11.52 -3.98
N ILE A 14 -12.34 -11.59 -3.54
CA ILE A 14 -11.32 -10.58 -3.84
C ILE A 14 -11.12 -10.37 -5.34
N GLY A 15 -11.17 -11.44 -6.15
CA GLY A 15 -11.01 -11.35 -7.60
C GLY A 15 -12.09 -10.52 -8.29
N ALA A 16 -13.31 -10.45 -7.72
CA ALA A 16 -14.39 -9.62 -8.26
C ALA A 16 -14.22 -8.12 -7.95
N LEU A 17 -13.34 -7.77 -7.01
CA LEU A 17 -13.07 -6.39 -6.62
C LEU A 17 -11.94 -5.76 -7.43
N LEU A 18 -11.06 -6.57 -8.02
CA LEU A 18 -9.90 -6.10 -8.77
C LEU A 18 -10.35 -5.38 -10.05
N PHE A 19 -9.64 -4.30 -10.40
CA PHE A 19 -9.75 -3.73 -11.73
C PHE A 19 -9.22 -4.70 -12.79
N HIS A 20 -9.58 -4.48 -14.06
CA HIS A 20 -9.20 -5.38 -15.15
C HIS A 20 -7.68 -5.47 -15.37
N ASP A 21 -6.96 -4.40 -15.03
CA ASP A 21 -5.50 -4.27 -15.08
C ASP A 21 -4.84 -4.37 -13.69
N GLU A 22 -5.60 -4.75 -12.65
CA GLU A 22 -5.11 -4.86 -11.29
C GLU A 22 -4.74 -6.31 -10.96
N GLU A 23 -3.44 -6.58 -10.89
CA GLU A 23 -2.91 -7.88 -10.48
C GLU A 23 -2.54 -7.93 -9.00
N VAL A 24 -2.72 -9.09 -8.36
CA VAL A 24 -2.23 -9.38 -7.01
C VAL A 24 -0.74 -9.74 -7.08
N VAL A 25 0.09 -9.00 -6.34
CA VAL A 25 1.55 -9.19 -6.28
C VAL A 25 1.90 -10.17 -5.15
N SER A 26 1.28 -10.00 -3.99
CA SER A 26 1.49 -10.88 -2.82
C SER A 26 0.32 -10.77 -1.85
N LEU A 27 0.16 -11.76 -0.99
CA LEU A 27 -0.74 -11.68 0.16
C LEU A 27 -0.05 -12.14 1.43
N GLN A 28 -0.55 -11.68 2.56
CA GLN A 28 -0.10 -12.09 3.89
C GLN A 28 -1.29 -12.13 4.83
N ASP A 29 -1.52 -13.28 5.46
CA ASP A 29 -2.51 -13.45 6.52
C ASP A 29 -1.97 -12.98 7.88
N SER A 30 -2.84 -13.03 8.89
CA SER A 30 -2.48 -12.75 10.29
C SER A 30 -1.99 -11.32 10.53
N ILE A 31 -2.54 -10.35 9.78
CA ILE A 31 -2.19 -8.93 9.89
C ILE A 31 -3.20 -8.17 10.75
N GLY A 32 -2.68 -7.31 11.63
CA GLY A 32 -3.46 -6.33 12.38
C GLY A 32 -3.08 -4.91 12.00
N LEU A 33 -4.07 -4.01 11.97
CA LEU A 33 -3.90 -2.60 11.60
C LEU A 33 -3.70 -1.70 12.83
N TYR A 34 -2.98 -0.61 12.61
CA TYR A 34 -2.74 0.45 13.58
C TYR A 34 -3.11 1.80 12.98
N ASP A 35 -3.77 2.67 13.75
CA ASP A 35 -3.90 4.09 13.42
C ASP A 35 -2.83 4.88 14.18
N GLY A 36 -1.74 5.22 13.50
CA GLY A 36 -0.56 5.77 14.13
C GLY A 36 0.03 4.80 15.16
N LYS A 37 -0.10 5.11 16.45
CA LYS A 37 0.42 4.28 17.54
C LYS A 37 -0.62 3.33 18.13
N ASP A 38 -1.89 3.55 17.83
CA ASP A 38 -3.01 2.84 18.46
C ASP A 38 -3.44 1.65 17.61
N LYS A 39 -3.66 0.50 18.24
CA LYS A 39 -4.23 -0.67 17.55
C LYS A 39 -5.69 -0.40 17.20
N VAL A 40 -6.10 -0.76 15.99
CA VAL A 40 -7.52 -0.73 15.65
C VAL A 40 -8.21 -1.93 16.29
N LEU A 41 -9.28 -1.69 17.05
CA LEU A 41 -9.92 -2.70 17.89
C LEU A 41 -10.46 -3.90 17.10
N HIS A 42 -11.08 -3.64 15.96
CA HIS A 42 -11.80 -4.64 15.17
C HIS A 42 -11.02 -5.16 13.96
N GLN A 43 -9.79 -4.70 13.73
CA GLN A 43 -8.96 -5.07 12.59
C GLN A 43 -7.62 -5.61 13.09
N ASN A 44 -7.68 -6.61 13.96
CA ASN A 44 -6.49 -7.19 14.61
C ASN A 44 -6.02 -8.50 13.97
N ASN A 45 -6.82 -9.08 13.08
CA ASN A 45 -6.52 -10.30 12.36
C ASN A 45 -7.27 -10.34 11.02
N GLY A 46 -6.54 -10.15 9.94
CA GLY A 46 -7.07 -10.26 8.59
C GLY A 46 -5.96 -10.53 7.58
N THR A 47 -6.35 -10.60 6.32
CA THR A 47 -5.45 -10.83 5.19
C THR A 47 -5.21 -9.52 4.44
N VAL A 48 -3.95 -9.18 4.21
CA VAL A 48 -3.57 -8.06 3.32
C VAL A 48 -3.16 -8.61 1.97
N TYR A 49 -3.81 -8.12 0.92
CA TYR A 49 -3.38 -8.29 -0.47
C TYR A 49 -2.66 -7.02 -0.91
N LEU A 50 -1.42 -7.19 -1.36
CA LEU A 50 -0.73 -6.17 -2.14
C LEU A 50 -1.07 -6.40 -3.60
N THR A 51 -1.72 -5.43 -4.22
CA THR A 51 -1.94 -5.41 -5.66
C THR A 51 -0.99 -4.42 -6.32
N SER A 52 -0.98 -4.41 -7.65
CA SER A 52 -0.33 -3.37 -8.45
C SER A 52 -0.84 -1.95 -8.16
N HIS A 53 -2.03 -1.80 -7.56
CA HIS A 53 -2.71 -0.52 -7.38
C HIS A 53 -2.89 -0.13 -5.92
N ARG A 54 -3.18 -1.08 -5.02
CA ARG A 54 -3.62 -0.79 -3.64
C ARG A 54 -3.25 -1.92 -2.69
N LEU A 55 -3.28 -1.59 -1.42
CA LEU A 55 -3.41 -2.58 -0.35
C LEU A 55 -4.90 -2.83 -0.13
N LEU A 56 -5.28 -4.10 -0.07
CA LEU A 56 -6.62 -4.55 0.32
C LEU A 56 -6.48 -5.32 1.63
N TYR A 57 -7.04 -4.80 2.71
CA TYR A 57 -7.20 -5.52 3.96
C TYR A 57 -8.58 -6.16 3.98
N VAL A 58 -8.62 -7.48 4.15
CA VAL A 58 -9.84 -8.25 4.33
C VAL A 58 -9.88 -8.80 5.75
N ASP A 59 -10.87 -8.39 6.52
CA ASP A 59 -11.03 -8.87 7.89
C ASP A 59 -11.49 -10.34 7.90
N ASP A 60 -10.91 -11.16 8.77
CA ASP A 60 -11.22 -12.60 8.80
C ASP A 60 -12.55 -12.91 9.50
N LEU A 61 -13.03 -12.04 10.40
CA LEU A 61 -14.24 -12.28 11.20
C LEU A 61 -15.48 -11.59 10.62
N GLU A 62 -15.37 -10.31 10.29
CA GLU A 62 -16.45 -9.49 9.72
C GLU A 62 -15.96 -8.79 8.44
N PRO A 63 -15.66 -9.54 7.36
CA PRO A 63 -15.09 -9.01 6.11
C PRO A 63 -15.94 -7.89 5.49
N HIS A 64 -17.26 -7.99 5.55
CA HIS A 64 -18.16 -6.99 4.98
C HIS A 64 -18.22 -5.68 5.78
N ARG A 65 -17.70 -5.67 7.01
CA ARG A 65 -17.77 -4.54 7.93
C ARG A 65 -16.42 -3.86 8.15
N TYR A 66 -15.36 -4.66 8.25
CA TYR A 66 -14.04 -4.17 8.65
C TYR A 66 -12.97 -4.32 7.57
N SER A 67 -13.32 -4.72 6.35
CA SER A 67 -12.39 -4.68 5.22
C SER A 67 -12.24 -3.27 4.65
N CYS A 68 -11.05 -2.96 4.17
CA CYS A 68 -10.73 -1.65 3.65
C CYS A 68 -9.60 -1.69 2.60
N SER A 69 -9.41 -0.58 1.90
CA SER A 69 -8.39 -0.43 0.87
C SER A 69 -7.62 0.87 1.01
N LEU A 70 -6.34 0.85 0.65
CA LEU A 70 -5.46 2.01 0.56
C LEU A 70 -4.78 2.04 -0.81
N ASN A 71 -5.02 3.10 -1.57
CA ASN A 71 -4.38 3.30 -2.87
C ASN A 71 -2.87 3.54 -2.69
N LEU A 72 -2.02 2.80 -3.42
CA LEU A 72 -0.56 2.88 -3.30
C LEU A 72 -0.02 4.25 -3.71
N GLU A 73 -0.71 4.98 -4.58
CA GLU A 73 -0.36 6.35 -4.98
C GLU A 73 -0.27 7.30 -3.77
N LEU A 74 -1.04 7.02 -2.71
CA LEU A 74 -1.03 7.82 -1.48
C LEU A 74 0.18 7.54 -0.60
N VAL A 75 0.88 6.42 -0.79
CA VAL A 75 2.04 6.04 0.04
C VAL A 75 3.26 6.81 -0.44
N LYS A 76 3.78 7.69 0.42
CA LYS A 76 5.02 8.45 0.15
C LYS A 76 6.27 7.73 0.63
N GLN A 77 6.14 6.98 1.71
CA GLN A 77 7.25 6.26 2.32
C GLN A 77 6.72 5.04 3.07
N SER A 78 7.51 3.96 3.05
CA SER A 78 7.30 2.77 3.86
C SER A 78 8.52 2.53 4.73
N GLU A 79 8.31 2.26 6.00
CA GLU A 79 9.37 1.91 6.95
C GLU A 79 9.13 0.51 7.50
N TYR A 80 10.16 -0.33 7.50
CA TYR A 80 10.09 -1.66 8.06
C TYR A 80 10.76 -1.70 9.43
N TYR A 81 10.01 -2.23 10.41
CA TYR A 81 10.51 -2.57 11.73
C TYR A 81 10.50 -4.09 11.87
N ALA A 82 11.68 -4.68 12.02
CA ALA A 82 11.84 -6.14 12.08
C ALA A 82 11.30 -6.80 13.36
N GLY A 83 10.88 -6.01 14.36
CA GLY A 83 10.52 -6.54 15.67
C GLY A 83 11.74 -6.66 16.60
N PHE A 84 11.46 -6.67 17.91
CA PHE A 84 12.40 -7.05 18.96
C PHE A 84 11.66 -7.78 20.10
N LEU A 85 12.21 -8.92 20.53
CA LEU A 85 11.66 -9.81 21.56
C LEU A 85 10.18 -10.16 21.33
N LYS A 86 9.27 -9.46 22.02
CA LYS A 86 7.82 -9.73 22.05
C LYS A 86 7.03 -8.92 21.03
N SER A 87 7.69 -8.04 20.27
CA SER A 87 7.01 -7.23 19.26
C SER A 87 7.04 -7.93 17.91
N SER A 88 5.86 -8.09 17.30
CA SER A 88 5.76 -8.51 15.91
C SER A 88 6.41 -7.48 14.99
N PRO A 89 6.93 -7.89 13.82
CA PRO A 89 7.36 -6.99 12.76
C PRO A 89 6.23 -6.04 12.35
N LYS A 90 6.58 -4.84 11.87
CA LYS A 90 5.62 -3.82 11.44
C LYS A 90 6.10 -3.13 10.18
N ILE A 91 5.15 -2.71 9.35
CA ILE A 91 5.38 -1.78 8.25
C ILE A 91 4.59 -0.51 8.56
N THR A 92 5.29 0.61 8.64
CA THR A 92 4.68 1.93 8.82
C THR A 92 4.58 2.60 7.46
N LEU A 93 3.40 3.12 7.11
CA LEU A 93 3.17 3.84 5.86
C LEU A 93 2.97 5.33 6.15
N THR A 94 3.82 6.18 5.58
CA THR A 94 3.61 7.62 5.55
C THR A 94 2.78 7.99 4.33
N LEU A 95 1.62 8.62 4.56
CA LEU A 95 0.68 8.96 3.49
C LEU A 95 0.80 10.43 3.06
N ALA A 96 0.51 10.69 1.79
CA ALA A 96 0.44 12.03 1.22
C ALA A 96 -0.55 12.90 2.00
N LYS A 97 -0.33 14.23 2.09
CA LYS A 97 -1.33 15.13 2.68
C LYS A 97 -2.58 15.19 1.78
N LEU A 98 -3.73 15.51 2.38
CA LEU A 98 -4.89 15.95 1.62
C LEU A 98 -4.65 17.40 1.25
N ASP A 99 -4.58 17.71 -0.04
CA ASP A 99 -4.57 19.09 -0.50
C ASP A 99 -5.95 19.68 -0.17
N LYS A 100 -6.02 20.44 0.93
CA LYS A 100 -7.26 21.13 1.35
C LYS A 100 -7.44 22.49 0.67
N ASP A 101 -6.52 22.89 -0.20
CA ASP A 101 -6.41 24.25 -0.69
C ASP A 101 -6.62 24.32 -2.21
N ALA A 102 -7.86 24.16 -2.65
CA ALA A 102 -8.28 24.54 -4.01
C ALA A 102 -9.45 25.54 -4.03
N ASP A 103 -9.87 26.06 -2.87
CA ASP A 103 -11.03 26.97 -2.77
C ASP A 103 -10.76 28.29 -2.03
N ASP A 104 -9.54 28.55 -1.54
CA ASP A 104 -9.19 29.76 -0.76
C ASP A 104 -8.20 30.70 -1.49
N ALA A 105 -8.11 30.61 -2.82
CA ALA A 105 -7.26 31.47 -3.65
C ALA A 105 -8.05 32.49 -4.49
N ILE A 106 -9.18 33.01 -4.00
CA ILE A 106 -9.83 34.20 -4.57
C ILE A 106 -10.51 35.00 -3.45
N ASP A 107 -9.77 35.76 -2.63
CA ASP A 107 -10.06 37.19 -2.38
C ASP A 107 -9.02 37.85 -1.45
N GLN A 108 -8.87 39.17 -1.62
CA GLN A 108 -8.05 40.10 -0.81
C GLN A 108 -6.57 40.28 -1.21
N GLN A 109 -6.35 40.67 -2.47
CA GLN A 109 -5.27 41.62 -2.80
C GLN A 109 -5.88 42.96 -3.25
N ARG A 110 -6.38 43.72 -2.28
CA ARG A 110 -6.63 45.16 -2.42
C ARG A 110 -5.93 45.89 -1.27
N GLN A 111 -4.74 46.42 -1.54
CA GLN A 111 -4.38 47.81 -1.19
C GLN A 111 -2.96 48.17 -1.66
N SER A 112 -2.91 49.23 -2.47
CA SER A 112 -1.86 50.26 -2.62
C SER A 112 -0.45 49.92 -3.15
N SER A 113 -0.26 50.38 -4.39
CA SER A 113 0.93 50.93 -5.05
C SER A 113 1.98 51.66 -4.18
N SER A 114 3.29 51.45 -4.43
CA SER A 114 4.18 52.32 -5.24
C SER A 114 5.69 52.17 -4.90
N THR A 115 6.54 52.09 -5.94
CA THR A 115 8.02 52.43 -6.01
C THR A 115 8.99 51.63 -5.10
N SER A 116 10.22 51.25 -5.44
CA SER A 116 11.30 51.77 -6.30
C SER A 116 12.41 50.69 -6.52
N LEU A 117 13.43 51.04 -7.31
CA LEU A 117 14.53 50.24 -7.89
C LEU A 117 15.56 49.61 -6.90
N SER A 118 16.27 48.58 -7.42
CA SER A 118 17.37 47.66 -6.96
C SER A 118 18.51 48.23 -6.04
N PRO A 119 19.56 47.47 -5.57
CA PRO A 119 20.13 46.15 -5.97
C PRO A 119 20.73 45.25 -4.83
N HIS A 120 21.61 44.28 -5.19
CA HIS A 120 22.57 43.43 -4.40
C HIS A 120 22.16 41.94 -4.23
N ILE A 121 22.71 40.95 -4.97
CA ILE A 121 24.06 40.30 -5.04
C ILE A 121 24.06 38.90 -4.36
N SER A 122 24.45 37.88 -5.15
CA SER A 122 24.98 36.52 -4.81
C SER A 122 24.03 35.52 -4.11
N SER A 123 23.85 34.26 -4.53
CA SER A 123 24.85 33.26 -4.93
C SER A 123 24.16 32.00 -5.55
N SER A 124 24.87 31.34 -6.46
CA SER A 124 24.66 30.00 -7.06
C SER A 124 24.64 28.83 -6.05
N PRO A 125 24.34 27.54 -6.39
CA PRO A 125 24.06 26.94 -7.70
C PRO A 125 22.82 26.01 -7.79
N LEU A 126 22.36 25.84 -9.03
CA LEU A 126 21.58 24.71 -9.53
C LEU A 126 22.54 23.59 -9.97
N SER A 127 22.20 22.33 -9.70
CA SER A 127 22.21 21.20 -10.67
C SER A 127 22.79 19.88 -10.15
N LYS A 128 21.92 18.85 -10.25
CA LYS A 128 22.20 17.49 -10.78
C LYS A 128 23.02 16.52 -9.92
N THR A 129 22.31 15.53 -9.37
CA THR A 129 22.82 14.15 -9.29
C THR A 129 21.75 13.16 -9.77
N PRO A 130 22.16 12.03 -10.36
CA PRO A 130 21.33 11.21 -11.24
C PRO A 130 20.47 10.20 -10.48
N SER A 131 19.29 9.92 -11.05
CA SER A 131 18.47 8.73 -10.78
C SER A 131 19.34 7.48 -10.78
N ARG A 132 19.40 6.77 -9.65
CA ARG A 132 19.93 5.40 -9.59
C ARG A 132 18.73 4.47 -9.72
N ASP A 133 18.52 4.00 -10.94
CA ASP A 133 17.59 2.95 -11.28
C ASP A 133 18.03 1.65 -10.60
N TRP A 134 17.27 1.18 -9.61
CA TRP A 134 17.54 -0.08 -8.89
C TRP A 134 17.11 -1.32 -9.68
N ARG A 135 16.66 -1.16 -10.94
CA ARG A 135 16.11 -2.22 -11.79
C ARG A 135 17.14 -3.07 -12.54
N VAL A 136 18.39 -3.18 -12.05
CA VAL A 136 19.39 -4.02 -12.69
C VAL A 136 20.02 -4.92 -11.64
N ASN A 137 19.39 -6.09 -11.43
CA ASN A 137 20.00 -7.40 -11.13
C ASN A 137 18.99 -8.44 -10.57
N ALA A 138 17.80 -8.55 -11.15
CA ALA A 138 16.97 -9.75 -10.95
C ALA A 138 17.16 -10.67 -12.16
N SER A 139 18.24 -11.44 -12.16
CA SER A 139 18.37 -12.58 -13.08
C SER A 139 17.26 -13.57 -12.76
N ALA A 140 16.45 -13.92 -13.76
CA ALA A 140 15.54 -15.05 -13.71
C ALA A 140 16.38 -16.32 -13.45
N ALA A 141 16.41 -16.78 -12.20
CA ALA A 141 17.01 -18.03 -11.83
C ALA A 141 15.96 -19.13 -12.01
N ASP A 142 16.29 -19.99 -12.96
CA ASP A 142 15.64 -21.24 -13.33
C ASP A 142 15.54 -22.22 -12.14
N SER A 143 14.67 -23.20 -12.33
CA SER A 143 13.99 -24.08 -11.38
C SER A 143 14.89 -25.07 -10.63
N THR A 144 14.64 -25.26 -9.32
CA THR A 144 14.66 -26.60 -8.66
C THR A 144 13.79 -26.58 -7.39
N PRO A 145 12.85 -27.53 -7.19
CA PRO A 145 12.06 -27.60 -5.97
C PRO A 145 12.81 -28.48 -4.95
N SER A 146 13.25 -27.89 -3.84
CA SER A 146 13.70 -28.70 -2.70
C SER A 146 13.25 -28.03 -1.41
N ASP A 147 12.24 -28.67 -0.80
CA ASP A 147 11.87 -28.62 0.61
C ASP A 147 12.12 -27.31 1.35
N ALA A 148 11.20 -26.36 1.18
CA ALA A 148 10.94 -25.32 2.16
C ALA A 148 9.42 -25.16 2.27
N ALA A 149 8.91 -25.21 3.51
CA ALA A 149 7.52 -25.06 3.92
C ALA A 149 6.60 -24.51 2.82
N ALA A 150 5.83 -25.41 2.22
CA ALA A 150 5.04 -25.15 1.04
C ALA A 150 4.10 -23.95 1.32
N SER A 151 4.43 -22.80 0.74
CA SER A 151 3.70 -21.55 0.92
C SER A 151 2.43 -21.59 0.08
N ASN A 152 1.30 -21.15 0.65
CA ASN A 152 0.00 -21.16 -0.04
C ASN A 152 0.09 -20.47 -1.42
N TRP A 153 -0.60 -21.01 -2.42
CA TRP A 153 -0.62 -20.45 -3.77
C TRP A 153 -1.97 -19.77 -4.07
N ILE A 154 -1.93 -18.69 -4.83
CA ILE A 154 -3.11 -17.91 -5.18
C ILE A 154 -3.66 -18.41 -6.51
N CYS A 155 -4.94 -18.73 -6.55
CA CYS A 155 -5.60 -19.05 -7.82
C CYS A 155 -5.62 -17.83 -8.74
N ALA A 156 -5.03 -17.95 -9.93
CA ALA A 156 -5.05 -16.89 -10.94
C ALA A 156 -6.44 -16.60 -11.51
N ILE A 157 -7.41 -17.50 -11.31
CA ILE A 157 -8.78 -17.34 -11.82
C ILE A 157 -9.64 -16.55 -10.83
N CYS A 158 -9.62 -16.93 -9.55
CA CYS A 158 -10.54 -16.37 -8.54
C CYS A 158 -9.85 -15.65 -7.38
N GLY A 159 -8.52 -15.68 -7.29
CA GLY A 159 -7.77 -15.05 -6.20
C GLY A 159 -7.79 -15.81 -4.87
N PHE A 160 -8.38 -17.01 -4.83
CA PHE A 160 -8.45 -17.81 -3.61
C PHE A 160 -7.06 -18.32 -3.19
N SER A 161 -6.75 -18.21 -1.90
CA SER A 161 -5.51 -18.74 -1.30
C SER A 161 -5.68 -20.24 -1.04
N ASN A 162 -4.97 -21.05 -1.81
CA ASN A 162 -5.00 -22.51 -1.70
C ASN A 162 -3.82 -23.00 -0.88
N ALA A 163 -4.07 -24.03 -0.07
CA ALA A 163 -3.00 -24.75 0.60
C ALA A 163 -1.99 -25.27 -0.44
N ALA A 164 -0.71 -25.16 -0.12
CA ALA A 164 0.36 -25.56 -1.03
C ALA A 164 0.37 -27.06 -1.39
N THR A 165 -0.35 -27.88 -0.62
CA THR A 165 -0.59 -29.31 -0.91
C THR A 165 -1.65 -29.54 -1.99
N ARG A 166 -2.43 -28.52 -2.37
CA ARG A 166 -3.43 -28.64 -3.43
C ARG A 166 -2.81 -28.31 -4.78
N ALA A 167 -3.09 -29.16 -5.77
CA ALA A 167 -2.74 -28.92 -7.16
C ALA A 167 -3.78 -28.10 -7.92
N ALA A 168 -4.98 -27.95 -7.37
CA ALA A 168 -6.17 -27.38 -8.01
C ALA A 168 -6.92 -26.46 -7.04
N CYS A 169 -7.63 -25.46 -7.55
CA CYS A 169 -8.24 -24.45 -6.73
C CYS A 169 -9.48 -25.03 -6.02
N GLU A 170 -9.61 -24.78 -4.71
CA GLU A 170 -10.77 -25.25 -3.95
C GLU A 170 -12.10 -24.67 -4.43
N LEU A 171 -12.12 -23.44 -4.96
CA LEU A 171 -13.36 -22.80 -5.38
C LEU A 171 -13.71 -23.05 -6.84
N CYS A 172 -12.73 -23.11 -7.75
CA CYS A 172 -13.01 -23.17 -9.19
C CYS A 172 -12.56 -24.45 -9.90
N GLY A 173 -11.93 -25.39 -9.18
CA GLY A 173 -11.46 -26.67 -9.73
C GLY A 173 -10.14 -26.49 -10.46
#